data_AF-A0A381Y5W2-F1
#
_entry.id   AF-A0A381Y5W2-F1
#
_cell.length_a   1.000
_cell.length_b   1.000
_cell.length_c   1.000
_cell.angle_alpha   90.00
_cell.angle_beta   90.00
_cell.angle_gamma   90.00
#
_symmetry.space_group_name_H-M   'P 1'
#
loop_
_entity.id
_entity.type
_entity.pdbx_description
1 polymer ?
#
loop_
_entity_poly.entity_id
_entity_poly.type
_entity_poly.pdbx_seq_one_letter_code
_entity_poly.pdbx_strand_id
1 'polypeptide(L)'
;MNLILASQADSAALNLRDRLLELGEWRKDGEFQGTPTWRLGSGDGFCTAGTRMATLAELHLYAEHVDRKWEELTGETPECIAFLSRHKSASKRPSLTTHPVGNWGAADYGGTPGAVSGTAPEWMTGLLLAISRTAPDDYQVCFEATHHGPLLETPAFFVEIGSDESRWELHEPAKVLARALLELKPARGTPMVGIGGGHYTPRFSD
;
A
#
# COMPACT_ATOMS: atom_id res chain seq x y z
N MET A 1 -15.02 -4.48 4.06
CA MET A 1 -13.84 -4.49 4.98
C MET A 1 -12.59 -4.24 4.14
N ASN A 2 -11.67 -3.40 4.61
CA ASN A 2 -10.39 -3.15 3.92
C ASN A 2 -9.28 -4.05 4.45
N LEU A 3 -8.39 -4.48 3.56
CA LEU A 3 -7.29 -5.39 3.87
C LEU A 3 -5.95 -4.69 3.67
N ILE A 4 -5.06 -4.81 4.65
CA ILE A 4 -3.67 -4.35 4.58
C ILE A 4 -2.77 -5.58 4.40
N LEU A 5 -1.91 -5.56 3.38
CA LEU A 5 -0.99 -6.65 3.10
C LEU A 5 0.46 -6.16 3.23
N ALA A 6 1.25 -6.87 4.03
CA ALA A 6 2.70 -6.77 4.06
C ALA A 6 3.32 -8.06 3.50
N SER A 7 4.62 -8.07 3.23
CA SER A 7 5.37 -9.27 2.83
C SER A 7 6.51 -9.57 3.80
N GLN A 8 6.72 -10.85 4.14
CA GLN A 8 7.90 -11.30 4.89
C GLN A 8 9.20 -11.10 4.11
N ALA A 9 9.14 -11.03 2.78
CA ALA A 9 10.29 -10.85 1.90
C ALA A 9 10.66 -9.37 1.67
N ASP A 10 9.99 -8.43 2.37
CA ASP A 10 10.23 -6.99 2.26
C ASP A 10 10.37 -6.33 3.64
N SER A 11 11.59 -5.88 3.97
CA SER A 11 11.89 -5.23 5.25
C SER A 11 11.13 -3.91 5.46
N ALA A 12 10.85 -3.16 4.39
CA ALA A 12 10.03 -1.95 4.48
C ALA A 12 8.59 -2.30 4.86
N ALA A 13 8.03 -3.32 4.21
CA ALA A 13 6.67 -3.77 4.48
C ALA A 13 6.51 -4.25 5.94
N LEU A 14 7.50 -4.99 6.45
CA LEU A 14 7.54 -5.41 7.85
C LEU A 14 7.66 -4.22 8.81
N ASN A 15 8.54 -3.26 8.51
CA ASN A 15 8.69 -2.05 9.33
C ASN A 15 7.36 -1.27 9.40
N LEU A 16 6.72 -1.02 8.26
CA LEU A 16 5.41 -0.35 8.17
C LEU A 16 4.33 -1.10 8.95
N ARG A 17 4.24 -2.43 8.78
CA ARG A 17 3.32 -3.29 9.52
C ARG A 17 3.52 -3.15 11.02
N ASP A 18 4.77 -3.18 11.49
CA ASP A 18 5.07 -3.13 12.91
C ASP A 18 4.70 -1.75 13.48
N ARG A 19 4.91 -0.66 12.73
CA ARG A 19 4.44 0.67 13.14
C ARG A 19 2.90 0.74 13.22
N LEU A 20 2.18 0.07 12.30
CA LEU A 20 0.71 -0.02 12.38
C LEU A 20 0.26 -0.78 13.63
N LEU A 21 0.90 -1.92 13.93
CA LEU A 21 0.62 -2.73 15.12
C LEU A 21 0.85 -1.96 16.43
N GLU A 22 1.86 -1.09 16.46
CA GLU A 22 2.15 -0.24 17.62
C GLU A 22 1.15 0.92 17.81
N LEU A 23 0.61 1.45 16.71
CA LEU A 23 -0.24 2.64 16.73
C LEU A 23 -1.74 2.33 16.90
N GLY A 24 -2.18 1.14 16.48
CA GLY A 24 -3.60 0.76 16.49
C GLY A 24 -3.96 -0.30 17.52
N GLU A 25 -5.24 -0.42 17.83
CA GLU A 25 -5.78 -1.46 18.71
C GLU A 25 -5.98 -2.79 17.96
N TRP A 26 -4.88 -3.38 17.50
CA TRP A 26 -4.89 -4.62 16.74
C TRP A 26 -4.99 -5.85 17.65
N ARG A 27 -5.80 -6.82 17.24
CA ARG A 27 -5.91 -8.12 17.90
C ARG A 27 -5.60 -9.22 16.89
N LYS A 28 -4.83 -10.23 17.31
CA LYS A 28 -4.59 -11.41 16.49
C LYS A 28 -5.93 -12.10 16.23
N ASP A 29 -6.20 -12.42 14.96
CA ASP A 29 -7.47 -13.02 14.52
C ASP A 29 -7.23 -13.95 13.33
N GLY A 30 -6.66 -15.12 13.62
CA GLY A 30 -6.38 -16.17 12.63
C GLY A 30 -4.95 -16.18 12.08
N GLU A 31 -4.82 -16.83 10.93
CA GLU A 31 -3.55 -17.04 10.23
C GLU A 31 -3.79 -17.01 8.71
N PHE A 32 -2.83 -16.48 7.95
CA PHE A 32 -2.82 -16.48 6.49
C PHE A 32 -1.40 -16.78 6.02
N GLN A 33 -1.24 -17.80 5.16
CA GLN A 33 0.06 -18.26 4.65
C GLN A 33 1.10 -18.55 5.76
N GLY A 34 0.69 -19.16 6.88
CA GLY A 34 1.62 -19.47 7.97
C GLY A 34 1.93 -18.29 8.89
N THR A 35 1.31 -17.12 8.70
CA THR A 35 1.57 -15.92 9.52
C THR A 35 0.32 -15.39 10.22
N PRO A 36 0.44 -14.81 11.42
CA PRO A 36 -0.68 -14.20 12.12
C PRO A 36 -1.41 -13.14 11.29
N THR A 37 -2.74 -13.21 11.27
CA THR A 37 -3.59 -12.11 10.80
C THR A 37 -4.08 -11.28 11.98
N TRP A 38 -4.42 -10.02 11.69
CA TRP A 38 -4.83 -9.05 12.69
C TRP A 38 -6.16 -8.42 12.29
N ARG A 39 -6.96 -8.08 13.30
CA ARG A 39 -8.19 -7.31 13.15
C ARG A 39 -8.11 -6.05 14.02
N LEU A 40 -8.43 -4.91 13.43
CA LEU A 40 -8.46 -3.63 14.12
C LEU A 40 -9.73 -3.49 14.95
N GLY A 41 -9.60 -3.15 16.23
CA GLY A 41 -10.73 -3.03 17.17
C GLY A 41 -11.53 -1.73 17.02
N SER A 42 -10.88 -0.63 16.65
CA SER A 42 -11.48 0.69 16.55
C SER A 42 -10.76 1.53 15.48
N GLY A 43 -11.46 2.48 14.88
CA GLY A 43 -10.92 3.34 13.84
C GLY A 43 -12.01 3.80 12.87
N ASP A 44 -11.61 4.53 11.84
CA ASP A 44 -12.51 5.10 10.85
C ASP A 44 -11.83 5.25 9.48
N GLY A 45 -12.57 5.70 8.47
CA GLY A 45 -12.03 5.85 7.12
C GLY A 45 -11.57 4.52 6.53
N PHE A 46 -10.36 4.47 5.99
CA PHE A 46 -9.81 3.21 5.44
C PHE A 46 -9.61 2.17 6.54
N CYS A 47 -9.03 2.56 7.68
CA CYS A 47 -8.80 1.70 8.83
C CYS A 47 -9.97 1.75 9.82
N THR A 48 -11.18 1.42 9.37
CA THR A 48 -12.34 1.30 10.26
C THR A 48 -12.30 0.03 11.11
N ALA A 49 -13.13 -0.04 12.16
CA ALA A 49 -13.26 -1.25 12.98
C ALA A 49 -13.55 -2.48 12.11
N GLY A 50 -12.79 -3.55 12.32
CA GLY A 50 -12.86 -4.76 11.52
C GLY A 50 -11.90 -4.82 10.33
N THR A 51 -11.18 -3.74 10.01
CA THR A 51 -10.06 -3.75 9.05
C THR A 51 -9.09 -4.89 9.37
N ARG A 52 -8.66 -5.61 8.34
CA ARG A 52 -7.80 -6.78 8.47
C ARG A 52 -6.38 -6.45 8.03
N MET A 53 -5.40 -7.11 8.63
CA MET A 53 -4.01 -7.06 8.19
C MET A 53 -3.41 -8.46 8.16
N ALA A 54 -2.63 -8.75 7.12
CA ALA A 54 -1.97 -10.04 6.94
C ALA A 54 -0.53 -9.84 6.42
N THR A 55 0.31 -10.84 6.65
CA THR A 55 1.66 -10.87 6.07
C THR A 55 1.77 -12.03 5.08
N LEU A 56 2.16 -11.75 3.86
CA LEU A 56 2.42 -12.73 2.82
C LEU A 56 3.77 -13.39 3.04
N ALA A 57 3.90 -14.66 2.69
CA ALA A 57 5.17 -15.38 2.81
C ALA A 57 6.21 -14.91 1.78
N GLU A 58 5.73 -14.60 0.57
CA GLU A 58 6.53 -14.21 -0.60
C GLU A 58 6.32 -12.73 -0.94
N LEU A 59 7.12 -12.20 -1.88
CA LEU A 59 6.98 -10.83 -2.37
C LEU A 59 5.57 -10.58 -2.94
N HIS A 60 4.93 -9.51 -2.45
CA HIS A 60 3.57 -9.11 -2.80
C HIS A 60 3.37 -8.82 -4.29
N LEU A 61 4.42 -8.43 -5.01
CA LEU A 61 4.38 -8.19 -6.46
C LEU A 61 3.90 -9.41 -7.26
N TYR A 62 4.15 -10.62 -6.76
CA TYR A 62 3.77 -11.89 -7.39
C TYR A 62 2.57 -12.56 -6.71
N ALA A 63 1.88 -11.84 -5.81
CA ALA A 63 0.75 -12.37 -5.07
C ALA A 63 -0.54 -12.34 -5.90
N GLU A 64 -0.52 -13.00 -7.06
CA GLU A 64 -1.66 -13.09 -7.96
C GLU A 64 -2.87 -13.70 -7.23
N HIS A 65 -4.02 -13.06 -7.43
CA HIS A 65 -5.32 -13.46 -6.87
C HIS A 65 -5.30 -13.62 -5.34
N VAL A 66 -4.50 -12.81 -4.62
CA VAL A 66 -4.43 -12.86 -3.16
C VAL A 66 -5.76 -12.48 -2.50
N ASP A 67 -6.55 -11.63 -3.15
CA ASP A 67 -7.94 -11.29 -2.80
C ASP A 67 -8.83 -12.54 -2.77
N ARG A 68 -8.80 -13.38 -3.81
CA ARG A 68 -9.56 -14.63 -3.85
C ARG A 68 -9.10 -15.64 -2.81
N LYS A 69 -7.77 -15.82 -2.67
CA LYS A 69 -7.20 -16.73 -1.65
C LYS A 69 -7.59 -16.30 -0.24
N TRP A 70 -7.67 -14.98 0.00
CA TRP A 70 -8.14 -14.43 1.25
C TRP A 70 -9.62 -14.75 1.49
N GLU A 71 -10.48 -14.51 0.50
CA GLU A 71 -11.91 -14.83 0.59
C GLU A 71 -12.17 -16.32 0.79
N GLU A 72 -11.48 -17.19 0.05
CA GLU A 72 -11.59 -18.65 0.18
C GLU A 72 -11.27 -19.14 1.60
N LEU A 73 -10.26 -18.55 2.26
CA LEU A 73 -9.85 -18.94 3.60
C LEU A 73 -10.75 -18.34 4.69
N THR A 74 -11.14 -17.07 4.54
CA THR A 74 -11.76 -16.28 5.62
C THR A 74 -13.27 -16.12 5.46
N GLY A 75 -13.81 -16.31 4.26
CA GLY A 75 -15.18 -15.96 3.90
C GLY A 75 -15.43 -14.45 3.81
N GLU A 76 -14.39 -13.61 3.90
CA GLU A 76 -14.49 -12.15 3.86
C GLU A 76 -13.93 -11.61 2.54
N THR A 77 -14.76 -11.00 1.68
CA THR A 77 -14.29 -10.32 0.47
C THR A 77 -13.75 -8.91 0.81
N PRO A 78 -12.51 -8.56 0.46
CA PRO A 78 -11.99 -7.21 0.71
C PRO A 78 -12.63 -6.18 -0.24
N GLU A 79 -12.96 -5.00 0.28
CA GLU A 79 -13.47 -3.86 -0.51
C GLU A 79 -12.34 -3.07 -1.19
N CYS A 80 -11.18 -3.00 -0.53
CA CYS A 80 -9.97 -2.38 -1.03
C CYS A 80 -8.74 -3.00 -0.34
N ILE A 81 -7.61 -3.04 -1.05
CA ILE A 81 -6.35 -3.58 -0.55
C ILE A 81 -5.26 -2.49 -0.57
N ALA A 82 -4.62 -2.30 0.57
CA ALA A 82 -3.40 -1.48 0.68
C ALA A 82 -2.17 -2.39 0.85
N PHE A 83 -1.25 -2.33 -0.10
CA PHE A 83 0.03 -3.04 -0.01
C PHE A 83 1.09 -2.16 0.64
N LEU A 84 1.64 -2.63 1.76
CA LEU A 84 2.84 -2.04 2.36
C LEU A 84 4.05 -2.57 1.59
N SER A 85 4.92 -1.68 1.14
CA SER A 85 6.00 -2.07 0.23
C SER A 85 7.19 -1.12 0.33
N ARG A 86 8.34 -1.59 -0.14
CA ARG A 86 9.46 -0.72 -0.48
C ARG A 86 9.31 -0.16 -1.89
N HIS A 87 9.71 1.10 -2.05
CA HIS A 87 10.13 1.61 -3.35
C HIS A 87 11.64 1.43 -3.50
N LYS A 88 12.09 0.87 -4.64
CA LYS A 88 13.51 0.83 -5.01
C LYS A 88 13.78 1.70 -6.23
N SER A 89 14.60 2.74 -6.07
CA SER A 89 14.94 3.66 -7.16
C SER A 89 16.44 3.93 -7.28
N ALA A 90 16.92 4.03 -8.52
CA ALA A 90 18.31 4.36 -8.83
C ALA A 90 18.68 5.81 -8.45
N SER A 91 17.69 6.71 -8.36
CA SER A 91 17.91 8.11 -7.97
C SER A 91 18.34 8.28 -6.51
N LYS A 92 18.08 7.26 -5.68
CA LYS A 92 18.31 7.27 -4.22
C LYS A 92 17.63 8.42 -3.47
N ARG A 93 16.61 9.05 -4.09
CA ARG A 93 15.87 10.13 -3.48
C ARG A 93 14.90 9.56 -2.43
N PRO A 94 14.96 10.01 -1.16
CA PRO A 94 14.00 9.58 -0.15
C PRO A 94 12.58 9.93 -0.58
N SER A 95 11.66 8.98 -0.49
CA SER A 95 10.29 9.17 -0.97
C SER A 95 9.27 8.41 -0.13
N LEU A 96 8.09 9.00 0.03
CA LEU A 96 6.89 8.36 0.59
C LEU A 96 5.82 8.43 -0.49
N THR A 97 5.38 7.29 -0.99
CA THR A 97 4.64 7.23 -2.25
C THR A 97 3.43 6.33 -2.19
N THR A 98 2.54 6.52 -3.16
CA THR A 98 1.41 5.62 -3.40
C THR A 98 1.14 5.53 -4.90
N HIS A 99 0.73 4.35 -5.38
CA HIS A 99 0.44 4.18 -6.80
C HIS A 99 -0.57 3.06 -7.08
N PRO A 100 -1.23 3.08 -8.25
CA PRO A 100 -2.11 2.01 -8.69
C PRO A 100 -1.31 0.78 -9.12
N VAL A 101 -1.94 -0.38 -9.06
CA VAL A 101 -1.32 -1.67 -9.42
C VAL A 101 -1.62 -2.04 -10.87
N GLY A 102 -0.62 -2.52 -11.60
CA GLY A 102 -0.82 -3.12 -12.92
C GLY A 102 0.26 -2.80 -13.95
N ASN A 103 0.13 -3.42 -15.12
CA ASN A 103 1.09 -3.29 -16.22
C ASN A 103 0.40 -2.79 -17.48
N TRP A 104 0.78 -1.62 -17.98
CA TRP A 104 0.35 -1.15 -19.31
C TRP A 104 1.02 -1.90 -20.47
N GLY A 105 2.19 -2.50 -20.21
CA GLY A 105 3.01 -3.19 -21.19
C GLY A 105 3.46 -4.56 -20.68
N ALA A 106 4.76 -4.83 -20.66
CA ALA A 106 5.32 -6.05 -20.10
C ALA A 106 5.09 -6.15 -18.58
N ALA A 107 5.06 -7.38 -18.06
CA ALA A 107 4.85 -7.71 -16.66
C ALA A 107 6.10 -8.35 -16.05
N ASP A 108 7.22 -7.62 -16.08
CA ASP A 108 8.52 -8.14 -15.62
C ASP A 108 8.57 -8.34 -14.09
N TYR A 109 7.68 -7.68 -13.36
CA TYR A 109 7.59 -7.69 -11.90
C TYR A 109 6.18 -8.08 -11.42
N GLY A 110 5.69 -9.22 -11.91
CA GLY A 110 4.38 -9.76 -11.56
C GLY A 110 3.23 -9.10 -12.31
N GLY A 111 2.03 -9.67 -12.16
CA GLY A 111 0.83 -9.31 -12.89
C GLY A 111 0.77 -9.93 -14.30
N THR A 112 -0.13 -9.39 -15.12
CA THR A 112 -0.33 -9.82 -16.52
C THR A 112 0.00 -8.67 -17.48
N PRO A 113 0.67 -8.93 -18.62
CA PRO A 113 0.96 -7.88 -19.59
C PRO A 113 -0.31 -7.19 -20.11
N GLY A 114 -0.30 -5.86 -20.16
CA GLY A 114 -1.42 -5.05 -20.65
C GLY A 114 -2.66 -5.05 -19.74
N ALA A 115 -2.56 -5.53 -18.50
CA ALA A 115 -3.65 -5.58 -17.54
C ALA A 115 -3.37 -4.69 -16.32
N VAL A 116 -4.39 -3.96 -15.88
CA VAL A 116 -4.34 -3.14 -14.67
C VAL A 116 -5.46 -3.53 -13.71
N SER A 117 -5.16 -3.51 -12.41
CA SER A 117 -6.15 -3.77 -11.36
C SER A 117 -7.04 -2.53 -11.17
N GLY A 118 -8.22 -2.72 -10.55
CA GLY A 118 -8.97 -1.60 -10.02
C GLY A 118 -8.12 -0.78 -9.03
N THR A 119 -8.39 0.52 -8.90
CA THR A 119 -7.67 1.39 -7.97
C THR A 119 -8.61 2.24 -7.12
N ALA A 120 -8.06 2.95 -6.14
CA ALA A 120 -8.83 3.72 -5.17
C ALA A 120 -8.34 5.18 -5.08
N PRO A 121 -8.71 6.03 -6.06
CA PRO A 121 -8.15 7.37 -6.19
C PRO A 121 -8.44 8.28 -4.99
N GLU A 122 -9.61 8.13 -4.35
CA GLU A 122 -9.96 8.89 -3.14
C GLU A 122 -9.06 8.53 -1.96
N TRP A 123 -8.77 7.24 -1.76
CA TRP A 123 -7.86 6.76 -0.71
C TRP A 123 -6.42 7.18 -0.98
N MET A 124 -5.95 6.99 -2.21
CA MET A 124 -4.59 7.38 -2.58
C MET A 124 -4.35 8.88 -2.45
N THR A 125 -5.30 9.71 -2.89
CA THR A 125 -5.20 11.18 -2.73
C THR A 125 -5.30 11.59 -1.27
N GLY A 126 -6.21 10.97 -0.51
CA GLY A 126 -6.32 11.20 0.93
C GLY A 126 -5.03 10.86 1.68
N LEU A 127 -4.37 9.78 1.27
CA LEU A 127 -3.11 9.31 1.84
C LEU A 127 -1.99 10.28 1.50
N LEU A 128 -1.86 10.69 0.24
CA LEU A 128 -0.85 11.65 -0.18
C LEU A 128 -0.98 12.96 0.62
N LEU A 129 -2.19 13.51 0.72
CA LEU A 129 -2.47 14.70 1.52
C LEU A 129 -2.15 14.52 3.01
N ALA A 130 -2.39 13.32 3.56
CA ALA A 130 -2.05 13.02 4.95
C ALA A 130 -0.55 12.97 5.19
N ILE A 131 0.20 12.33 4.29
CA ILE A 131 1.65 12.24 4.34
C ILE A 131 2.28 13.63 4.19
N SER A 132 1.83 14.45 3.24
CA SER A 132 2.39 15.79 2.97
C SER A 132 2.34 16.74 4.17
N ARG A 133 1.49 16.48 5.17
CA ARG A 133 1.39 17.31 6.38
C ARG A 133 2.44 16.99 7.44
N THR A 134 3.03 15.80 7.40
CA THR A 134 3.87 15.27 8.49
C THR A 134 5.13 14.56 8.02
N ALA A 135 5.33 14.42 6.70
CA ALA A 135 6.55 13.88 6.13
C ALA A 135 7.78 14.70 6.53
N PRO A 136 8.94 14.05 6.73
CA PRO A 136 10.19 14.77 6.92
C PRO A 136 10.55 15.61 5.70
N ASP A 137 11.19 16.75 5.92
CA ASP A 137 11.49 17.74 4.88
C ASP A 137 12.32 17.18 3.71
N ASP A 138 13.12 16.13 3.93
CA ASP A 138 13.96 15.50 2.91
C ASP A 138 13.24 14.43 2.08
N TYR A 139 12.00 14.07 2.42
CA TYR A 139 11.21 13.09 1.70
C TYR A 139 10.33 13.73 0.63
N GLN A 140 10.44 13.19 -0.58
CA GLN A 140 9.48 13.49 -1.64
C GLN A 140 8.17 12.73 -1.38
N VAL A 141 7.07 13.46 -1.28
CA VAL A 141 5.73 12.89 -1.21
C VAL A 141 5.09 13.00 -2.59
N CYS A 142 4.86 11.88 -3.27
CA CYS A 142 4.30 11.89 -4.61
C CYS A 142 3.56 10.60 -4.98
N PHE A 143 2.72 10.68 -6.01
CA PHE A 143 2.25 9.49 -6.71
C PHE A 143 3.37 8.86 -7.54
N GLU A 144 3.20 7.59 -7.85
CA GLU A 144 3.91 6.95 -8.95
C GLU A 144 2.95 6.52 -10.06
N ALA A 145 3.49 6.32 -11.26
CA ALA A 145 2.76 5.74 -12.37
C ALA A 145 2.27 4.32 -12.02
N THR A 146 1.18 3.88 -12.64
CA THR A 146 0.74 2.48 -12.53
C THR A 146 1.82 1.56 -13.08
N HIS A 147 2.33 0.67 -12.23
CA HIS A 147 3.36 -0.29 -12.61
C HIS A 147 3.32 -1.53 -11.69
N HIS A 148 3.92 -2.62 -12.22
CA HIS A 148 4.10 -3.93 -11.61
C HIS A 148 2.83 -4.63 -11.07
N GLY A 149 3.00 -5.89 -10.70
CA GLY A 149 1.94 -6.72 -10.16
C GLY A 149 1.60 -6.43 -8.69
N PRO A 150 0.63 -7.17 -8.13
CA PRO A 150 -0.09 -8.28 -8.78
C PRO A 150 -1.34 -7.83 -9.56
N LEU A 151 -1.94 -8.71 -10.38
CA LEU A 151 -3.27 -8.48 -10.95
C LEU A 151 -4.36 -8.97 -9.98
N LEU A 152 -5.33 -8.10 -9.69
CA LEU A 152 -6.38 -8.31 -8.69
C LEU A 152 -7.76 -7.93 -9.24
N GLU A 153 -8.81 -8.53 -8.67
CA GLU A 153 -10.21 -8.14 -8.91
C GLU A 153 -10.63 -7.05 -7.94
N THR A 154 -10.15 -7.10 -6.69
CA THR A 154 -10.38 -6.06 -5.70
C THR A 154 -9.53 -4.81 -6.02
N PRO A 155 -10.10 -3.59 -5.91
CA PRO A 155 -9.33 -2.36 -6.01
C PRO A 155 -8.14 -2.31 -5.05
N ALA A 156 -6.97 -1.88 -5.54
CA ALA A 156 -5.76 -1.87 -4.73
C ALA A 156 -4.86 -0.68 -5.03
N PHE A 157 -3.99 -0.39 -4.07
CA PHE A 157 -2.91 0.59 -4.20
C PHE A 157 -1.73 0.22 -3.31
N PHE A 158 -0.56 0.73 -3.67
CA PHE A 158 0.67 0.61 -2.90
C PHE A 158 0.85 1.78 -1.93
N VAL A 159 1.47 1.51 -0.79
CA VAL A 159 1.89 2.48 0.23
C VAL A 159 3.36 2.21 0.50
N GLU A 160 4.23 3.08 -0.01
CA GLU A 160 5.66 2.75 -0.08
C GLU A 160 6.58 3.75 0.60
N ILE A 161 7.67 3.20 1.15
CA ILE A 161 8.83 3.95 1.60
C ILE A 161 10.00 3.68 0.66
N GLY A 162 10.61 4.75 0.18
CA GLY A 162 11.71 4.71 -0.75
C GLY A 162 12.95 5.46 -0.26
N SER A 163 14.08 5.27 -0.94
CA SER A 163 14.23 4.50 -2.18
C SER A 163 15.27 3.38 -2.11
N ASP A 164 15.88 3.18 -0.94
CA ASP A 164 16.90 2.17 -0.71
C ASP A 164 16.88 1.66 0.74
N GLU A 165 17.71 0.65 1.00
CA GLU A 165 17.80 -0.04 2.29
C GLU A 165 18.13 0.88 3.46
N SER A 166 18.84 1.99 3.22
CA SER A 166 19.12 2.98 4.26
C SER A 166 17.88 3.75 4.72
N ARG A 167 16.77 3.65 3.96
CA ARG A 167 15.49 4.30 4.23
C ARG A 167 14.43 3.33 4.69
N TRP A 168 14.38 2.13 4.14
CA TRP A 168 13.33 1.13 4.40
C TRP A 168 13.15 0.77 5.87
N GLU A 169 14.23 0.72 6.63
CA GLU A 169 14.21 0.34 8.05
C GLU A 169 14.12 1.55 9.00
N LEU A 170 14.06 2.78 8.47
CA LEU A 170 13.94 3.96 9.29
C LEU A 170 12.58 4.01 9.96
N HIS A 171 12.61 4.14 11.28
CA HIS A 171 11.42 4.12 12.12
C HIS A 171 10.51 5.33 11.89
N GLU A 172 11.08 6.53 11.81
CA GLU A 172 10.34 7.78 11.72
C GLU A 172 9.47 7.89 10.43
N PRO A 173 10.01 7.71 9.21
CA PRO A 173 9.22 7.80 7.99
C PRO A 173 8.18 6.67 7.89
N ALA A 174 8.52 5.47 8.37
CA ALA A 174 7.55 4.37 8.45
C ALA A 174 6.40 4.70 9.41
N LYS A 175 6.68 5.38 10.53
CA LYS A 175 5.65 5.81 11.48
C LYS A 175 4.76 6.91 10.89
N VAL A 176 5.30 7.79 10.06
CA VAL A 176 4.53 8.78 9.30
C VAL A 176 3.54 8.08 8.37
N LEU A 177 4.00 7.14 7.54
CA LEU A 177 3.13 6.36 6.64
C LEU A 177 2.08 5.55 7.38
N ALA A 178 2.48 4.84 8.44
CA ALA A 178 1.57 4.03 9.24
C ALA A 178 0.47 4.87 9.89
N ARG A 179 0.82 6.04 10.46
CA ARG A 179 -0.17 6.98 11.00
C ARG A 179 -1.10 7.52 9.91
N ALA A 180 -0.53 7.92 8.78
CA ALA A 180 -1.31 8.44 7.66
C ALA A 180 -2.32 7.41 7.13
N LEU A 181 -1.94 6.12 7.07
CA LEU A 181 -2.84 5.03 6.69
C LEU A 181 -3.88 4.71 7.77
N LEU A 182 -3.50 4.73 9.05
CA LEU A 182 -4.41 4.45 10.17
C LEU A 182 -5.51 5.52 10.31
N GLU A 183 -5.18 6.78 10.04
CA GLU A 183 -6.11 7.93 10.11
C GLU A 183 -6.70 8.31 8.73
N LEU A 184 -6.52 7.44 7.73
CA LEU A 184 -6.78 7.76 6.32
C LEU A 184 -8.26 8.08 6.05
N LYS A 185 -8.50 9.31 5.60
CA LYS A 185 -9.80 9.78 5.10
C LYS A 185 -9.82 9.80 3.56
N PRO A 186 -10.97 9.48 2.94
CA PRO A 186 -11.06 9.59 1.49
C PRO A 186 -11.03 11.08 1.10
N ALA A 187 -10.24 11.41 0.08
CA ALA A 187 -10.31 12.74 -0.51
C ALA A 187 -11.64 12.91 -1.25
N ARG A 188 -12.11 14.16 -1.35
CA ARG A 188 -13.25 14.52 -2.19
C ARG A 188 -12.74 15.02 -3.53
N GLY A 189 -13.27 14.51 -4.63
CA GLY A 189 -12.88 14.95 -5.96
C GLY A 189 -13.54 14.14 -7.06
N THR A 190 -13.22 14.49 -8.30
CA THR A 190 -13.59 13.68 -9.47
C THR A 190 -12.44 12.73 -9.78
N PRO A 191 -12.65 11.41 -9.82
CA PRO A 191 -11.64 10.46 -10.29
C PRO A 191 -11.17 10.80 -11.71
N MET A 192 -9.86 10.80 -11.94
CA MET A 192 -9.25 11.14 -13.23
C MET A 192 -8.22 10.09 -13.65
N VAL A 193 -8.00 9.95 -14.96
CA VAL A 193 -6.87 9.23 -15.52
C VAL A 193 -5.80 10.24 -15.94
N GLY A 194 -4.63 10.18 -15.31
CA GLY A 194 -3.47 11.00 -15.67
C GLY A 194 -2.62 10.32 -16.74
N ILE A 195 -2.25 11.06 -17.79
CA ILE A 195 -1.37 10.57 -18.86
C ILE A 195 -0.15 11.48 -19.00
N GLY A 196 1.04 10.91 -18.88
CA GLY A 196 2.33 11.61 -18.94
C GLY A 196 3.00 11.79 -17.57
N GLY A 197 4.11 12.53 -17.53
CA GLY A 197 4.78 12.90 -16.26
C GLY A 197 5.89 11.95 -15.77
N GLY A 198 6.22 10.90 -16.52
CA GLY A 198 7.24 9.92 -16.09
C GLY A 198 6.82 9.14 -14.85
N HIS A 199 7.77 8.46 -14.21
CA HIS A 199 7.46 7.53 -13.11
C HIS A 199 6.90 8.21 -11.85
N TYR A 200 7.45 9.35 -11.42
CA TYR A 200 7.00 10.08 -10.22
C TYR A 200 5.86 11.09 -10.48
N THR A 201 5.36 11.20 -11.71
CA THR A 201 4.13 11.95 -12.04
C THR A 201 3.96 13.33 -11.33
N PRO A 202 4.92 14.27 -11.44
CA PRO A 202 4.97 15.45 -10.57
C PRO A 202 3.71 16.31 -10.65
N ARG A 203 3.19 16.58 -11.87
CA ARG A 203 1.98 17.39 -12.05
C ARG A 203 0.69 16.78 -11.51
N PHE A 204 0.70 15.48 -11.19
CA PHE A 204 -0.46 14.83 -10.55
C PHE A 204 -0.33 14.87 -9.02
N SER A 205 0.86 15.18 -8.50
CA SER A 205 1.16 15.25 -7.07
C SER A 205 1.17 16.68 -6.52
N ASP A 206 1.39 17.68 -7.38
CA ASP A 206 1.47 19.11 -7.06
C ASP A 206 0.14 19.74 -6.61
#